data_AF-A0A644YZG1-F1
#
_entry.id   AF-A0A644YZG1-F1
#
_cell.length_a   1.000
_cell.length_b   1.000
_cell.length_c   1.000
_cell.angle_alpha   90.00
_cell.angle_beta   90.00
_cell.angle_gamma   90.00
#
_symmetry.space_group_name_H-M   'P 1'
#
loop_
_entity.id
_entity.type
_entity.pdbx_description
1 polymer ?
#
loop_
_entity_poly.entity_id
_entity_poly.type
_entity_poly.pdbx_seq_one_letter_code
_entity_poly.pdbx_strand_id
1 'polypeptide(L)'
;MDMVKYGEKYLNGMLTCTIDKNGIVTNFKNDIISCKPYKEYEILSLKEAYDNILAGEFKMFHVFGKNSKLEIIQASLAYKLDSKGFYQPVYDFKVNINGEVDNISIAALRNN
;
A
#
# COMPACT_ATOMS: atom_id res chain seq x y z
N MET A 1 0.57 6.22 -1.54
CA MET A 1 1.63 6.89 -2.31
C MET A 1 2.08 5.90 -3.35
N ASP A 2 1.97 6.28 -4.61
CA ASP A 2 2.15 5.35 -5.71
C ASP A 2 3.60 5.39 -6.15
N MET A 3 4.17 4.21 -6.35
CA MET A 3 5.50 4.06 -6.90
C MET A 3 5.45 4.36 -8.40
N VAL A 4 6.30 5.27 -8.88
CA VAL A 4 6.26 5.75 -10.26
C VAL A 4 7.46 5.22 -11.05
N LYS A 5 7.22 4.71 -12.26
CA LYS A 5 8.31 4.28 -13.16
C LYS A 5 8.99 5.50 -13.78
N TYR A 6 10.32 5.54 -13.73
CA TYR A 6 11.17 6.56 -14.34
C TYR A 6 12.35 5.89 -15.05
N GLY A 7 12.27 5.80 -16.38
CA GLY A 7 13.19 5.02 -17.19
C GLY A 7 13.17 3.54 -16.77
N GLU A 8 14.34 3.02 -16.40
CA GLU A 8 14.52 1.64 -15.91
C GLU A 8 14.36 1.50 -14.39
N LYS A 9 14.05 2.58 -13.68
CA LYS A 9 13.94 2.61 -12.23
C LYS A 9 12.52 2.93 -11.79
N TYR A 10 12.29 2.76 -10.50
CA TYR A 10 11.08 3.20 -9.82
C TYR A 10 11.43 4.26 -8.77
N LEU A 11 10.58 5.26 -8.62
CA LEU A 11 10.71 6.33 -7.64
C LEU A 11 9.59 6.21 -6.60
N ASN A 12 9.93 6.42 -5.35
CA ASN A 12 8.97 6.51 -4.24
C ASN A 12 9.47 7.55 -3.23
N GLY A 13 8.58 8.09 -2.39
CA GLY A 13 8.92 9.07 -1.37
C GLY A 13 8.30 10.43 -1.65
N MET A 14 8.85 11.46 -1.01
CA MET A 14 8.25 12.79 -0.98
C MET A 14 9.27 13.88 -1.27
N LEU A 15 8.88 14.87 -2.06
CA LEU A 15 9.57 16.14 -2.16
C LEU A 15 8.72 17.18 -1.43
N THR A 16 9.28 17.78 -0.37
CA THR A 16 8.60 18.82 0.40
C THR A 16 9.26 20.15 0.15
N CYS A 17 8.47 21.17 -0.18
CA CYS A 17 8.94 22.53 -0.43
C CYS A 17 8.28 23.48 0.59
N THR A 18 9.07 24.36 1.18
CA THR A 18 8.54 25.45 2.02
C THR A 18 8.56 26.75 1.21
N ILE A 19 7.38 27.33 1.00
CA ILE A 19 7.21 28.59 0.26
C ILE A 19 6.85 29.68 1.27
N ASP A 20 7.54 30.82 1.21
CA ASP A 20 7.24 31.96 2.07
C ASP A 20 6.01 32.74 1.59
N LYS A 21 5.62 33.76 2.37
CA LYS A 21 4.48 34.63 2.05
C LYS A 21 4.63 35.41 0.74
N ASN A 22 5.83 35.52 0.18
CA ASN A 22 6.12 36.20 -1.07
C ASN A 22 6.14 35.24 -2.26
N GLY A 23 5.85 33.95 -2.04
CA GLY A 23 5.90 32.93 -3.09
C GLY A 23 7.33 32.42 -3.38
N ILE A 24 8.31 32.72 -2.53
CA ILE A 24 9.70 32.31 -2.71
C ILE A 24 9.92 30.98 -2.01
N VAL A 25 10.54 30.01 -2.70
CA VAL A 25 10.93 28.76 -2.05
C VAL A 25 12.14 29.02 -1.14
N THR A 26 11.96 28.73 0.14
CA THR A 26 12.97 28.97 1.18
C THR A 26 13.68 27.70 1.61
N ASN A 27 13.06 26.53 1.41
CA ASN A 27 13.66 25.25 1.74
C ASN A 27 13.10 24.11 0.88
N PHE A 28 13.92 23.09 0.68
CA PHE A 28 13.53 21.83 0.03
C PHE A 28 14.04 20.66 0.85
N LYS A 29 13.18 19.65 1.04
CA LYS A 29 13.57 18.34 1.57
C LYS A 29 13.22 17.27 0.56
N ASN A 30 14.24 16.57 0.07
CA ASN A 30 14.08 15.46 -0.86
C ASN A 30 14.23 14.12 -0.12
N ASP A 31 13.12 13.44 0.08
CA ASP A 31 13.06 12.08 0.62
C ASP A 31 12.67 11.07 -0.48
N ILE A 32 12.88 11.41 -1.76
CA ILE A 32 12.65 10.49 -2.88
C ILE A 32 13.77 9.46 -2.94
N ILE A 33 13.39 8.19 -2.95
CA ILE A 33 14.26 7.05 -3.18
C ILE A 33 14.11 6.53 -4.61
N SER A 34 15.18 5.93 -5.12
CA SER A 34 15.18 5.27 -6.42
C SER A 34 15.47 3.78 -6.25
N CYS A 35 14.56 2.95 -6.74
CA CYS A 35 14.62 1.50 -6.68
C CYS A 35 14.88 0.93 -8.07
N LYS A 36 15.67 -0.14 -8.15
CA LYS A 36 15.78 -0.96 -9.36
C LYS A 36 14.79 -2.14 -9.26
N PRO A 37 14.23 -2.61 -10.39
CA PRO A 37 13.52 -3.88 -10.41
C PRO A 37 14.42 -4.99 -9.83
N TYR A 38 13.89 -5.79 -8.91
CA TYR A 38 14.63 -6.90 -8.32
C TYR A 38 14.40 -8.20 -9.10
N LYS A 39 13.13 -8.59 -9.23
CA LYS A 39 12.68 -9.80 -9.92
C LYS A 39 11.20 -9.69 -10.26
N GLU A 40 10.78 -10.35 -11.34
CA GLU A 40 9.36 -10.51 -11.69
C GLU A 40 8.76 -11.73 -10.98
N TYR A 41 7.53 -11.58 -10.52
CA TYR A 41 6.77 -12.62 -9.83
C TYR A 41 5.36 -12.68 -10.40
N GLU A 42 4.79 -13.88 -10.40
CA GLU A 42 3.35 -14.02 -10.52
C GLU A 42 2.68 -13.54 -9.23
N ILE A 43 1.62 -12.75 -9.38
CA ILE A 43 0.85 -12.24 -8.25
C ILE A 43 -0.57 -12.79 -8.29
N LEU A 44 -1.19 -12.85 -7.11
CA LEU A 44 -2.62 -13.10 -6.98
C LEU A 44 -3.40 -12.09 -7.84
N SER A 45 -4.51 -12.54 -8.40
CA SER A 45 -5.55 -11.64 -8.91
C SER A 45 -6.24 -10.92 -7.74
N LEU A 46 -6.88 -9.79 -8.04
CA LEU A 46 -7.69 -9.08 -7.05
C LEU A 46 -8.79 -9.98 -6.46
N LYS A 47 -9.36 -10.89 -7.27
CA LYS A 47 -10.38 -11.84 -6.81
C LYS A 47 -9.80 -12.83 -5.80
N GLU A 48 -8.64 -13.41 -6.06
CA GLU A 48 -8.00 -14.33 -5.10
C GLU A 48 -7.68 -13.62 -3.78
N ALA A 49 -7.17 -12.38 -3.83
CA ALA A 49 -6.94 -11.60 -2.62
C ALA A 49 -8.23 -11.29 -1.85
N TYR A 50 -9.34 -11.05 -2.56
CA TYR A 50 -10.66 -10.89 -1.96
C TYR A 50 -11.18 -12.20 -1.34
N ASP A 51 -11.00 -13.33 -2.03
CA ASP A 51 -11.39 -14.66 -1.53
C ASP A 51 -10.64 -14.99 -0.22
N ASN A 52 -9.36 -14.59 -0.08
CA ASN A 52 -8.62 -14.70 1.18
C ASN A 52 -9.30 -13.93 2.32
N ILE A 53 -9.82 -12.72 2.06
CA ILE A 53 -10.56 -11.96 3.07
C ILE A 53 -11.83 -12.71 3.49
N LEU A 54 -12.58 -13.27 2.54
CA LEU A 54 -13.78 -14.08 2.82
C LEU A 54 -13.45 -15.34 3.64
N ALA A 55 -12.29 -15.95 3.41
CA ALA A 55 -11.81 -17.10 4.17
C ALA A 55 -11.26 -16.73 5.57
N GLY A 56 -11.18 -15.44 5.90
CA GLY A 56 -10.57 -14.97 7.14
C GLY A 56 -9.04 -15.00 7.15
N GLU A 57 -8.41 -15.17 5.99
CA GLU A 57 -6.95 -15.25 5.80
C GLU A 57 -6.32 -13.85 5.69
N PHE A 58 -6.57 -13.01 6.68
CA PHE A 58 -5.99 -11.67 6.77
C PHE A 58 -5.52 -11.37 8.19
N LYS A 59 -4.60 -10.41 8.31
CA LYS A 59 -4.11 -9.95 9.61
C LYS A 59 -4.75 -8.62 9.95
N MET A 60 -5.21 -8.51 11.19
CA MET A 60 -5.66 -7.24 11.74
C MET A 60 -5.26 -7.13 13.20
N PHE A 61 -4.85 -5.92 13.60
CA PHE A 61 -4.34 -5.67 14.95
C PHE A 61 -5.46 -5.41 15.97
N HIS A 62 -6.64 -4.97 15.51
CA HIS A 62 -7.79 -4.75 16.37
C HIS A 62 -8.69 -5.99 16.40
N VAL A 63 -9.07 -6.41 17.60
CA VAL A 63 -10.08 -7.46 17.79
C VAL A 63 -11.44 -6.81 17.68
N PHE A 64 -12.21 -7.15 16.66
CA PHE A 64 -13.60 -6.72 16.58
C PHE A 64 -14.51 -7.56 17.46
N GLY A 65 -15.59 -6.93 17.91
CA GLY A 65 -16.66 -7.65 18.58
C GLY A 65 -17.22 -8.75 17.67
N LYS A 66 -17.66 -9.85 18.30
CA LYS A 66 -18.41 -10.92 17.62
C LYS A 66 -19.59 -10.28 16.85
N ASN A 67 -19.78 -10.70 15.59
CA ASN A 67 -20.81 -10.18 14.66
C ASN A 67 -20.57 -8.76 14.10
N SER A 68 -19.32 -8.29 14.06
CA SER A 68 -19.01 -7.03 13.38
C SER A 68 -19.26 -7.13 11.87
N LYS A 69 -19.79 -6.06 11.28
CA LYS A 69 -20.02 -5.95 9.84
C LYS A 69 -18.81 -5.31 9.19
N LEU A 70 -18.20 -6.02 8.25
CA LEU A 70 -17.11 -5.54 7.42
C LEU A 70 -17.61 -5.31 6.00
N GLU A 71 -17.41 -4.11 5.49
CA GLU A 71 -17.73 -3.72 4.12
C GLU A 71 -16.48 -3.25 3.40
N ILE A 72 -16.21 -3.79 2.22
CA ILE A 72 -15.12 -3.28 1.37
C ILE A 72 -15.63 -2.07 0.60
N ILE A 73 -14.94 -0.94 0.75
CA ILE A 73 -15.25 0.33 0.09
C ILE A 73 -14.47 0.46 -1.22
N GLN A 74 -13.20 0.07 -1.20
CA GLN A 74 -12.27 0.24 -2.33
C GLN A 74 -11.17 -0.81 -2.25
N ALA A 75 -10.64 -1.21 -3.40
CA ALA A 75 -9.43 -2.01 -3.50
C ALA A 75 -8.41 -1.35 -4.43
N SER A 76 -7.12 -1.46 -4.11
CA SER A 76 -6.03 -0.94 -4.94
C SER A 76 -4.79 -1.83 -4.82
N LEU A 77 -3.96 -1.86 -5.86
CA LEU A 77 -2.64 -2.49 -5.82
C LEU A 77 -1.60 -1.43 -5.48
N ALA A 78 -0.91 -1.59 -4.36
CA ALA A 78 0.14 -0.71 -3.89
C ALA A 78 1.46 -1.46 -3.72
N TYR A 79 2.56 -0.73 -3.55
CA TYR A 79 3.85 -1.30 -3.20
C TYR A 79 4.22 -0.88 -1.77
N LYS A 80 4.47 -1.86 -0.89
CA LYS A 80 4.85 -1.62 0.52
C LYS A 80 6.20 -2.24 0.81
N LEU A 81 6.99 -1.59 1.68
CA LEU A 81 8.28 -2.09 2.12
C LEU A 81 8.08 -3.34 2.98
N ASP A 82 8.77 -4.42 2.65
CA ASP A 82 8.81 -5.64 3.44
C ASP A 82 9.85 -5.56 4.56
N SER A 83 9.89 -6.57 5.44
CA SER A 83 10.85 -6.62 6.54
C SER A 83 12.31 -6.80 6.10
N LYS A 84 12.56 -7.10 4.82
CA LYS A 84 13.88 -7.28 4.22
C LYS A 84 14.35 -6.04 3.45
N GLY A 85 13.55 -4.97 3.41
CA GLY A 85 13.87 -3.72 2.73
C GLY A 85 13.50 -3.70 1.23
N PHE A 86 12.70 -4.64 0.74
CA PHE A 86 12.22 -4.66 -0.64
C PHE A 86 10.77 -4.16 -0.71
N TYR A 87 10.45 -3.43 -1.77
CA TYR A 87 9.06 -3.10 -2.06
C TYR A 87 8.39 -4.27 -2.77
N GLN A 88 7.30 -4.76 -2.19
CA GLN A 88 6.48 -5.83 -2.76
C GLN A 88 5.06 -5.35 -3.08
N PRO A 89 4.39 -5.93 -4.09
CA PRO A 89 3.00 -5.64 -4.39
C PRO A 89 2.08 -6.16 -3.27
N VAL A 90 1.12 -5.33 -2.87
CA VAL A 90 0.13 -5.59 -1.82
C VAL A 90 -1.21 -5.05 -2.29
N TYR A 91 -2.26 -5.88 -2.22
CA TYR A 91 -3.63 -5.40 -2.36
C TYR A 91 -4.05 -4.72 -1.05
N ASP A 92 -4.39 -3.44 -1.13
CA ASP A 92 -4.90 -2.65 -0.01
C ASP A 92 -6.40 -2.45 -0.19
N PHE A 93 -7.17 -3.06 0.71
CA PHE A 93 -8.62 -2.98 0.76
C PHE A 93 -9.02 -1.98 1.83
N LYS A 94 -9.59 -0.86 1.41
CA LYS A 94 -10.23 0.10 2.33
C LYS A 94 -11.56 -0.50 2.78
N VAL A 95 -11.76 -0.59 4.08
CA VAL A 95 -12.91 -1.24 4.69
C VAL A 95 -13.62 -0.30 5.65
N ASN A 96 -14.93 -0.49 5.78
CA ASN A 96 -15.75 0.08 6.85
C ASN A 96 -16.14 -1.04 7.79
N ILE A 97 -15.85 -0.87 9.07
CA ILE A 97 -16.13 -1.85 10.10
C ILE A 97 -16.95 -1.17 11.19
N ASN A 98 -18.26 -1.45 11.18
CA ASN A 98 -19.26 -0.83 12.05
C ASN A 98 -19.22 0.72 12.10
N GLY A 99 -18.89 1.38 10.99
CA GLY A 99 -18.81 2.83 10.89
C GLY A 99 -17.39 3.39 10.94
N GLU A 100 -16.38 2.58 11.31
CA GLU A 100 -14.98 2.98 11.36
C GLU A 100 -14.25 2.57 10.07
N VAL A 101 -13.47 3.49 9.50
CA VAL A 101 -12.70 3.22 8.28
C VAL A 101 -11.31 2.70 8.65
N ASP A 102 -10.94 1.56 8.09
CA ASP A 102 -9.63 0.93 8.25
C ASP A 102 -9.16 0.33 6.92
N ASN A 103 -7.98 -0.31 6.91
CA ASN A 103 -7.41 -1.00 5.76
C ASN A 103 -7.03 -2.45 6.09
N ILE A 104 -7.39 -3.38 5.21
CA ILE A 104 -6.86 -4.74 5.19
C ILE A 104 -5.87 -4.86 4.04
N SER A 105 -4.66 -5.33 4.36
CA SER A 105 -3.60 -5.55 3.37
C SER A 105 -3.35 -7.04 3.14
N ILE A 106 -3.40 -7.46 1.88
CA ILE A 106 -3.08 -8.83 1.43
C ILE A 106 -1.83 -8.76 0.56
N ALA A 107 -0.77 -9.49 0.94
CA ALA A 107 0.41 -9.60 0.11
C ALA A 107 0.02 -10.23 -1.24
N ALA A 108 0.41 -9.60 -2.35
CA ALA A 108 -0.01 -10.05 -3.67
C ALA A 108 0.89 -11.15 -4.22
N LEU A 109 2.10 -11.34 -3.67
CA LEU A 109 2.99 -12.42 -4.09
C LEU A 109 2.35 -13.78 -3.78
N ARG A 110 2.31 -14.68 -4.76
CA ARG A 110 1.96 -16.08 -4.49
C ARG A 110 3.04 -16.69 -3.58
N ASN A 111 2.63 -17.28 -2.46
CA ASN A 111 3.52 -18.13 -1.69
C ASN A 111 3.75 -19.40 -2.51
N ASN A 112 5.00 -19.62 -2.94
CA ASN A 112 5.42 -20.89 -3.54
C ASN A 112 5.60 -21.97 -2.47
#